data_AF-A0A4Q6CIG4-F1
#
_entry.id   AF-A0A4Q6CIG4-F1
#
_cell.length_a   1.000
_cell.length_b   1.000
_cell.length_c   1.000
_cell.angle_alpha   90.00
_cell.angle_beta   90.00
_cell.angle_gamma   90.00
#
_symmetry.space_group_name_H-M   'P 1'
#
loop_
_entity.id
_entity.type
_entity.pdbx_description
1 polymer ?
#
loop_
_entity_poly.entity_id
_entity_poly.type
_entity_poly.pdbx_seq_one_letter_code
_entity_poly.pdbx_strand_id
1 'polypeptide(L)'
;MRTAQQGPNIRMNKTTTEGRSRFSSVYLLATAFALLVTPLELLAAKTAAKPRAPFCKYVFSDESAIYKTLKSGSDTYQTADSIAKNLQKVSAKKRSETIEEIFVRYRKLPKKNVIPTQIARVGGRRLADRVLTLTLRYDLEFATRVSSGSSPKEAFKAIVNDQIAKVGGGYSADLIADIIEMLRTDLPKKQAELNGYPLKFFVGGSFVNGKADLADSDLDLSINNASLVRANDEWEAKVAEILRKGVSTPRPASNLKIELHGEPASFYGALNPFVFEITQAGVKLHVYGPASPGETRSDLEARSVEIYPWD
;
A
#
# COMPACT_ATOMS: atom_id res chain seq x y z
N MET A 1 45.63 59.09 -0.17
CA MET A 1 45.17 60.11 0.79
C MET A 1 43.82 59.66 1.37
N ARG A 2 43.78 59.45 2.70
CA ARG A 2 42.67 59.60 3.67
C ARG A 2 41.27 59.04 3.34
N THR A 3 40.90 57.90 3.95
CA THR A 3 39.96 57.70 5.11
C THR A 3 38.48 57.74 4.72
N ALA A 4 37.72 56.63 4.75
CA ALA A 4 37.12 55.91 5.89
C ALA A 4 35.81 56.52 6.41
N GLN A 5 34.73 55.72 6.47
CA GLN A 5 33.68 55.58 7.54
C GLN A 5 32.48 54.76 6.97
N GLN A 6 32.15 53.56 7.48
CA GLN A 6 31.32 53.24 8.68
C GLN A 6 29.94 53.91 8.64
N GLY A 7 28.78 53.26 8.82
CA GLY A 7 28.41 51.92 9.29
C GLY A 7 26.89 51.65 9.10
N PRO A 8 26.30 50.63 9.76
CA PRO A 8 24.99 50.06 9.43
C PRO A 8 23.83 50.66 10.23
N ASN A 9 22.63 50.73 9.62
CA ASN A 9 21.39 51.06 10.31
C ASN A 9 20.67 49.77 10.75
N ILE A 10 20.85 49.41 12.03
CA ILE A 10 20.01 48.43 12.75
C ILE A 10 18.85 49.20 13.35
N ARG A 11 17.60 48.92 12.92
CA ARG A 11 16.40 49.30 13.67
C ARG A 11 15.81 48.09 14.37
N MET A 12 15.91 48.13 15.70
CA MET A 12 15.21 47.27 16.64
C MET A 12 13.72 47.61 16.64
N ASN A 13 12.85 46.61 16.56
CA ASN A 13 11.51 46.68 17.15
C ASN A 13 11.46 45.72 18.34
N LYS A 14 11.37 46.34 19.52
CA LYS A 14 10.97 45.71 20.79
C LYS A 14 9.45 45.71 20.84
N THR A 15 8.84 44.55 21.08
CA THR A 15 7.48 44.46 21.64
C THR A 15 7.44 43.35 22.68
N THR A 16 7.72 43.80 23.91
CA THR A 16 7.02 43.48 25.17
C THR A 16 6.37 42.10 25.32
N THR A 17 7.07 41.27 26.10
CA THR A 17 6.56 40.17 26.90
C THR A 17 5.98 40.73 28.20
N GLU A 18 4.71 40.48 28.52
CA GLU A 18 4.19 40.45 29.89
C GLU A 18 2.75 39.90 29.89
N GLY A 19 2.46 38.95 30.80
CA GLY A 19 1.10 38.41 30.94
C GLY A 19 0.97 36.99 31.49
N ARG A 20 1.75 36.62 32.52
CA ARG A 20 1.40 35.50 33.41
C ARG A 20 0.52 36.02 34.54
N SER A 21 -0.72 35.54 34.67
CA SER A 21 -1.23 34.91 35.91
C SER A 21 -2.73 34.62 35.83
N ARG A 22 -3.13 33.64 36.66
CA ARG A 22 -4.49 33.26 37.11
C ARG A 22 -5.08 32.01 36.46
N PHE A 23 -4.52 30.87 36.85
CA PHE A 23 -5.34 29.68 37.09
C PHE A 23 -5.91 29.79 38.51
N SER A 24 -7.22 30.06 38.60
CA SER A 24 -7.98 29.85 39.82
C SER A 24 -8.48 28.42 39.84
N SER A 25 -8.06 27.72 40.88
CA SER A 25 -8.71 26.53 41.43
C SER A 25 -10.18 26.78 41.76
N VAL A 26 -10.93 25.67 41.95
CA VAL A 26 -11.98 25.43 42.96
C VAL A 26 -13.29 24.85 42.38
N TYR A 27 -13.48 23.55 42.69
CA TYR A 27 -14.74 22.84 43.04
C TYR A 27 -15.67 22.36 41.92
N LEU A 28 -16.35 21.20 42.00
CA LEU A 28 -16.36 20.01 42.87
C LEU A 28 -17.47 19.08 42.32
N LEU A 29 -17.32 17.75 42.45
CA LEU A 29 -18.35 16.70 42.72
C LEU A 29 -19.63 16.64 41.83
N ALA A 30 -20.25 15.52 41.46
CA ALA A 30 -20.27 14.09 41.74
C ALA A 30 -21.04 13.48 40.53
N THR A 31 -20.88 12.23 40.08
CA THR A 31 -21.41 10.98 40.65
C THR A 31 -20.83 9.84 39.79
N ALA A 32 -20.08 8.88 40.33
CA ALA A 32 -20.59 7.64 40.92
C ALA A 32 -21.63 6.90 40.05
N PHE A 33 -21.18 5.93 39.25
CA PHE A 33 -21.81 4.62 39.22
C PHE A 33 -20.76 3.54 38.95
N ALA A 34 -20.54 2.73 39.97
CA ALA A 34 -19.81 1.49 39.92
C ALA A 34 -20.63 0.44 39.15
N LEU A 35 -19.96 -0.40 38.37
CA LEU A 35 -20.33 -1.79 38.23
C LEU A 35 -19.06 -2.62 37.99
N LEU A 36 -18.60 -3.19 39.11
CA LEU A 36 -17.78 -4.39 39.18
C LEU A 36 -18.46 -5.53 38.43
N VAL A 37 -17.72 -6.30 37.62
CA VAL A 37 -17.59 -7.77 37.79
C VAL A 37 -16.24 -8.21 37.18
N THR A 38 -15.48 -8.92 38.01
CA THR A 38 -14.17 -9.56 37.78
C THR A 38 -14.23 -10.84 36.90
N PRO A 39 -13.08 -11.32 36.39
CA PRO A 39 -12.99 -12.41 35.42
C PRO A 39 -13.01 -13.79 36.09
N LEU A 40 -13.92 -14.68 35.70
CA LEU A 40 -13.95 -16.05 36.24
C LEU A 40 -14.76 -17.05 35.41
N GLU A 41 -14.44 -17.24 34.12
CA GLU A 41 -14.86 -18.43 33.36
C GLU A 41 -13.77 -18.86 32.38
N LEU A 42 -12.65 -19.34 32.93
CA LEU A 42 -11.66 -20.08 32.17
C LEU A 42 -11.23 -21.31 32.96
N LEU A 43 -12.13 -22.29 33.11
CA LEU A 43 -11.83 -23.72 33.30
C LEU A 43 -13.12 -24.51 33.57
N ALA A 44 -13.49 -25.34 32.58
CA ALA A 44 -14.10 -26.67 32.70
C ALA A 44 -15.34 -26.92 31.82
N ALA A 45 -15.11 -27.41 30.59
CA ALA A 45 -15.91 -28.46 29.93
C ALA A 45 -15.17 -28.90 28.66
N LYS A 46 -14.25 -29.87 28.72
CA LYS A 46 -14.52 -31.30 28.42
C LYS A 46 -15.45 -31.51 27.21
N THR A 47 -14.81 -31.82 26.08
CA THR A 47 -15.19 -32.88 25.13
C THR A 47 -16.67 -33.00 24.77
N ALA A 48 -17.10 -32.23 23.78
CA ALA A 48 -18.11 -32.66 22.82
C ALA A 48 -17.49 -32.51 21.43
N ALA A 49 -17.06 -33.63 20.84
CA ALA A 49 -16.72 -33.69 19.44
C ALA A 49 -17.96 -33.26 18.63
N LYS A 50 -17.91 -32.08 18.00
CA LYS A 50 -18.94 -31.69 17.05
C LYS A 50 -19.01 -32.76 15.95
N PRO A 51 -20.21 -33.23 15.57
CA PRO A 51 -20.33 -34.15 14.45
C PRO A 51 -19.76 -33.44 13.21
N ARG A 52 -18.70 -34.01 12.64
CA ARG A 52 -18.23 -33.60 11.31
C ARG A 52 -19.41 -33.78 10.36
N ALA A 53 -19.94 -32.67 9.86
CA ALA A 53 -20.91 -32.68 8.78
C ALA A 53 -20.36 -33.54 7.63
N PRO A 54 -21.21 -34.37 6.98
CA PRO A 54 -20.75 -35.37 6.04
C PRO A 54 -20.03 -34.73 4.88
N PHE A 55 -18.82 -35.24 4.64
CA PHE A 55 -17.93 -34.93 3.54
C PHE A 55 -18.49 -35.53 2.24
N CYS A 56 -19.66 -35.08 1.77
CA CYS A 56 -20.24 -35.56 0.51
C CYS A 56 -21.24 -34.57 -0.11
N LYS A 57 -20.72 -33.65 -0.94
CA LYS A 57 -21.22 -33.25 -2.28
C LYS A 57 -20.61 -31.91 -2.69
N TYR A 58 -19.43 -31.93 -3.29
CA TYR A 58 -19.08 -30.97 -4.34
C TYR A 58 -18.99 -31.75 -5.65
N VAL A 59 -20.15 -32.20 -6.10
CA VAL A 59 -20.38 -32.70 -7.46
C VAL A 59 -20.49 -31.44 -8.32
N PHE A 60 -19.46 -31.20 -9.14
CA PHE A 60 -19.25 -30.05 -10.04
C PHE A 60 -19.32 -28.66 -9.35
N SER A 61 -18.20 -28.16 -8.81
CA SER A 61 -18.15 -26.76 -8.41
C SER A 61 -18.15 -25.89 -9.67
N ASP A 62 -19.32 -25.36 -10.04
CA ASP A 62 -19.43 -24.41 -11.12
C ASP A 62 -18.57 -23.19 -10.75
N GLU A 63 -17.42 -23.05 -11.41
CA GLU A 63 -16.60 -21.85 -11.29
C GLU A 63 -17.54 -20.65 -11.56
N SER A 64 -17.58 -19.66 -10.66
CA SER A 64 -18.47 -18.52 -10.86
C SER A 64 -18.19 -17.88 -12.21
N ALA A 65 -19.22 -17.32 -12.84
CA ALA A 65 -19.09 -16.64 -14.12
C ALA A 65 -18.00 -15.56 -14.07
N ILE A 66 -17.86 -14.87 -12.93
CA ILE A 66 -16.82 -13.85 -12.71
C ILE A 66 -15.43 -14.47 -12.69
N TYR A 67 -15.23 -15.56 -11.96
CA TYR A 67 -13.92 -16.23 -11.97
C TYR A 67 -13.56 -16.77 -13.35
N LYS A 68 -14.50 -17.40 -14.07
CA LYS A 68 -14.29 -17.86 -15.46
C LYS A 68 -13.85 -16.70 -16.37
N THR A 69 -14.54 -15.56 -16.24
CA THR A 69 -14.27 -14.34 -17.01
C THR A 69 -12.89 -13.74 -16.69
N LEU A 70 -12.54 -13.66 -15.40
CA LEU A 70 -11.22 -13.15 -15.01
C LEU A 70 -10.11 -14.11 -15.44
N LYS A 71 -10.31 -15.42 -15.27
CA LYS A 71 -9.34 -16.46 -15.64
C LYS A 71 -9.02 -16.47 -17.13
N SER A 72 -9.99 -16.15 -18.00
CA SER A 72 -9.77 -16.09 -19.46
C SER A 72 -8.96 -14.88 -19.93
N GLY A 73 -8.77 -13.87 -19.07
CA GLY A 73 -8.19 -12.58 -19.48
C GLY A 73 -9.10 -11.82 -20.45
N SER A 74 -8.59 -10.69 -20.94
CA SER A 74 -9.30 -9.79 -21.87
C SER A 74 -8.29 -8.98 -22.68
N ASP A 75 -8.68 -8.46 -23.85
CA ASP A 75 -7.82 -7.60 -24.66
C ASP A 75 -7.70 -6.19 -24.07
N THR A 76 -8.69 -5.79 -23.27
CA THR A 76 -8.76 -4.48 -22.62
C THR A 76 -9.28 -4.60 -21.19
N TYR A 77 -9.23 -3.49 -20.44
CA TYR A 77 -9.82 -3.41 -19.09
C TYR A 77 -11.36 -3.29 -19.08
N GLN A 78 -12.03 -3.17 -20.23
CA GLN A 78 -13.49 -2.97 -20.30
C GLN A 78 -14.29 -4.08 -19.59
N THR A 79 -13.80 -5.32 -19.61
CA THR A 79 -14.41 -6.44 -18.89
C THR A 79 -14.36 -6.22 -17.38
N ALA A 80 -13.22 -5.78 -16.85
CA ALA A 80 -13.08 -5.45 -15.43
C ALA A 80 -13.95 -4.25 -15.05
N ASP A 81 -13.99 -3.21 -15.89
CA ASP A 81 -14.82 -2.03 -15.69
C ASP A 81 -16.32 -2.40 -15.64
N SER A 82 -16.76 -3.30 -16.53
CA SER A 82 -18.14 -3.80 -16.58
C SER A 82 -18.50 -4.61 -15.34
N ILE A 83 -17.59 -5.48 -14.87
CA ILE A 83 -17.78 -6.24 -13.62
C ILE A 83 -17.92 -5.26 -12.45
N ALA A 84 -17.01 -4.29 -12.30
CA ALA A 84 -17.05 -3.31 -11.23
C ALA A 84 -18.35 -2.48 -11.26
N LYS A 85 -18.76 -2.01 -12.45
CA LYS A 85 -20.02 -1.26 -12.63
C LYS A 85 -21.24 -2.09 -12.24
N ASN A 86 -21.24 -3.39 -12.53
CA ASN A 86 -22.34 -4.27 -12.14
C ASN A 86 -22.33 -4.53 -10.63
N LEU A 87 -21.16 -4.66 -10.00
CA LEU A 87 -21.04 -4.80 -8.55
C LEU A 87 -21.54 -3.58 -7.78
N GLN A 88 -21.46 -2.38 -8.38
CA GLN A 88 -22.02 -1.17 -7.80
C GLN A 88 -23.56 -1.13 -7.82
N LYS A 89 -24.21 -1.94 -8.68
CA LYS A 89 -25.68 -2.00 -8.83
C LYS A 89 -26.36 -3.07 -7.98
N VAL A 90 -25.60 -4.03 -7.44
CA VAL A 90 -26.14 -5.13 -6.62
C VAL A 90 -26.16 -4.74 -5.14
N SER A 91 -26.85 -5.55 -4.33
CA SER A 91 -26.90 -5.35 -2.87
C SER A 91 -25.49 -5.38 -2.24
N ALA A 92 -25.31 -4.67 -1.12
CA ALA A 92 -24.05 -4.64 -0.37
C ALA A 92 -23.57 -6.05 0.01
N LYS A 93 -24.49 -6.93 0.41
CA LYS A 93 -24.21 -8.34 0.70
C LYS A 93 -23.64 -9.05 -0.52
N LYS A 94 -24.33 -8.97 -1.67
CA LYS A 94 -23.89 -9.67 -2.89
C LYS A 94 -22.55 -9.16 -3.43
N ARG A 95 -22.35 -7.85 -3.36
CA ARG A 95 -21.06 -7.22 -3.69
C ARG A 95 -19.93 -7.75 -2.79
N SER A 96 -20.16 -7.81 -1.48
CA SER A 96 -19.16 -8.30 -0.51
C SER A 96 -18.82 -9.78 -0.76
N GLU A 97 -19.83 -10.63 -0.95
CA GLU A 97 -19.65 -12.05 -1.29
C GLU A 97 -18.83 -12.23 -2.57
N THR A 98 -19.05 -11.37 -3.56
CA THR A 98 -18.34 -11.45 -4.84
C THR A 98 -16.89 -10.96 -4.73
N ILE A 99 -16.65 -9.89 -3.98
CA ILE A 99 -15.30 -9.39 -3.69
C ILE A 99 -14.50 -10.46 -2.94
N GLU A 100 -15.10 -11.08 -1.93
CA GLU A 100 -14.48 -12.17 -1.18
C GLU A 100 -14.13 -13.34 -2.10
N GLU A 101 -15.02 -13.71 -3.02
CA GLU A 101 -14.72 -14.72 -4.01
C GLU A 101 -13.51 -14.35 -4.89
N ILE A 102 -13.41 -13.09 -5.33
CA ILE A 102 -12.26 -12.63 -6.11
C ILE A 102 -10.97 -12.77 -5.28
N PHE A 103 -10.97 -12.37 -4.01
CA PHE A 103 -9.81 -12.49 -3.13
C PHE A 103 -9.38 -13.94 -2.93
N VAL A 104 -10.31 -14.84 -2.58
CA VAL A 104 -10.05 -16.28 -2.37
C VAL A 104 -9.44 -16.94 -3.62
N ARG A 105 -9.80 -16.46 -4.81
CA ARG A 105 -9.31 -17.00 -6.09
C ARG A 105 -8.17 -16.20 -6.71
N TYR A 106 -7.77 -15.06 -6.13
CA TYR A 106 -6.83 -14.11 -6.71
C TYR A 106 -5.50 -14.76 -7.11
N ARG A 107 -4.95 -15.58 -6.23
CA ARG A 107 -3.68 -16.31 -6.48
C ARG A 107 -3.79 -17.35 -7.59
N LYS A 108 -4.99 -17.87 -7.86
CA LYS A 108 -5.27 -18.84 -8.93
C LYS A 108 -5.49 -18.15 -10.28
N LEU A 109 -5.55 -16.81 -10.31
CA LEU A 109 -5.64 -16.07 -11.56
C LEU A 109 -4.25 -15.93 -12.20
N PRO A 110 -4.16 -16.07 -13.53
CA PRO A 110 -2.90 -15.97 -14.25
C PRO A 110 -2.34 -14.54 -14.16
N LYS A 111 -1.05 -14.42 -13.80
CA LYS A 111 -0.30 -13.14 -13.76
C LYS A 111 -0.05 -12.61 -15.19
N LYS A 112 0.37 -13.49 -16.10
CA LYS A 112 0.68 -13.22 -17.52
C LYS A 112 -0.37 -13.88 -18.41
N ASN A 113 -0.31 -13.64 -19.73
CA ASN A 113 -1.25 -14.24 -20.67
C ASN A 113 -1.19 -15.77 -20.63
N VAL A 114 -2.37 -16.40 -20.57
CA VAL A 114 -2.52 -17.86 -20.57
C VAL A 114 -2.21 -18.45 -21.95
N ILE A 115 -2.30 -17.61 -23.00
CA ILE A 115 -2.09 -18.00 -24.40
C ILE A 115 -0.83 -17.28 -24.90
N PRO A 116 0.32 -17.99 -25.06
CA PRO A 116 1.59 -17.39 -25.47
C PRO A 116 1.55 -16.67 -26.83
N THR A 117 0.62 -17.06 -27.71
CA THR A 117 0.44 -16.46 -29.04
C THR A 117 -0.35 -15.14 -29.01
N GLN A 118 -0.95 -14.77 -27.89
CA GLN A 118 -1.72 -13.53 -27.72
C GLN A 118 -0.92 -12.55 -26.87
N ILE A 119 0.04 -11.88 -27.51
CA ILE A 119 1.04 -10.99 -26.87
C ILE A 119 0.39 -9.77 -26.19
N ALA A 120 -0.86 -9.40 -26.53
CA ALA A 120 -1.49 -8.14 -26.09
C ALA A 120 -2.63 -8.27 -25.07
N ARG A 121 -2.89 -9.45 -24.50
CA ARG A 121 -3.99 -9.60 -23.52
C ARG A 121 -3.59 -9.11 -22.11
N VAL A 122 -4.59 -8.68 -21.37
CA VAL A 122 -4.54 -8.36 -19.95
C VAL A 122 -4.79 -9.65 -19.17
N GLY A 123 -3.79 -10.08 -18.39
CA GLY A 123 -3.89 -11.26 -17.53
C GLY A 123 -4.98 -11.13 -16.47
N GLY A 124 -5.54 -12.27 -16.05
CA GLY A 124 -6.68 -12.31 -15.14
C GLY A 124 -6.44 -11.64 -13.79
N ARG A 125 -5.22 -11.70 -13.26
CA ARG A 125 -4.89 -11.02 -12.00
C ARG A 125 -4.95 -9.50 -12.13
N ARG A 126 -4.49 -8.95 -13.27
CA ARG A 126 -4.59 -7.50 -13.55
C ARG A 126 -6.05 -7.06 -13.74
N LEU A 127 -6.88 -7.90 -14.34
CA LEU A 127 -8.33 -7.63 -14.40
C LEU A 127 -8.95 -7.64 -13.00
N ALA A 128 -8.57 -8.58 -12.14
CA ALA A 128 -9.04 -8.61 -10.76
C ALA A 128 -8.59 -7.38 -9.97
N ASP A 129 -7.32 -6.96 -10.09
CA ASP A 129 -6.81 -5.72 -9.49
C ASP A 129 -7.66 -4.52 -9.92
N ARG A 130 -7.98 -4.44 -11.22
CA ARG A 130 -8.82 -3.38 -11.77
C ARG A 130 -10.24 -3.40 -11.18
N VAL A 131 -10.88 -4.57 -11.10
CA VAL A 131 -12.20 -4.72 -10.47
C VAL A 131 -12.17 -4.27 -9.01
N LEU A 132 -11.18 -4.74 -8.25
CA LEU A 132 -11.04 -4.43 -6.83
C LEU A 132 -10.81 -2.93 -6.62
N THR A 133 -9.90 -2.30 -7.37
CA THR A 133 -9.62 -0.86 -7.27
C THR A 133 -10.87 -0.03 -7.55
N LEU A 134 -11.65 -0.36 -8.59
CA LEU A 134 -12.89 0.34 -8.95
C LEU A 134 -14.04 0.12 -7.95
N THR A 135 -14.06 -1.03 -7.28
CA THR A 135 -15.17 -1.41 -6.39
C THR A 135 -14.93 -1.00 -4.95
N LEU A 136 -13.70 -1.19 -4.46
CA LEU A 136 -13.31 -0.93 -3.07
C LEU A 136 -12.93 0.52 -2.84
N ARG A 137 -12.44 1.24 -3.86
CA ARG A 137 -12.09 2.66 -3.77
C ARG A 137 -11.20 2.96 -2.57
N TYR A 138 -10.09 2.25 -2.48
CA TYR A 138 -9.08 2.45 -1.42
C TYR A 138 -8.55 3.88 -1.36
N ASP A 139 -8.64 4.64 -2.45
CA ASP A 139 -8.40 6.09 -2.48
C ASP A 139 -9.35 6.86 -1.55
N LEU A 140 -10.64 6.55 -1.60
CA LEU A 140 -11.65 7.17 -0.73
C LEU A 140 -11.54 6.67 0.70
N GLU A 141 -11.26 5.38 0.89
CA GLU A 141 -11.05 4.83 2.23
C GLU A 141 -9.85 5.51 2.91
N PHE A 142 -8.74 5.67 2.19
CA PHE A 142 -7.56 6.36 2.68
C PHE A 142 -7.89 7.80 3.09
N ALA A 143 -8.51 8.58 2.20
CA ALA A 143 -8.92 9.95 2.50
C ALA A 143 -9.86 10.04 3.72
N THR A 144 -10.77 9.08 3.87
CA THR A 144 -11.70 9.01 5.01
C THR A 144 -10.96 8.73 6.32
N ARG A 145 -9.99 7.82 6.32
CA ARG A 145 -9.19 7.51 7.53
C ARG A 145 -8.37 8.72 7.97
N VAL A 146 -7.74 9.41 7.02
CA VAL A 146 -6.94 10.60 7.29
C VAL A 146 -7.82 11.75 7.82
N SER A 147 -8.96 12.02 7.18
CA SER A 147 -9.89 13.06 7.65
C SER A 147 -10.52 12.75 9.01
N SER A 148 -10.55 11.46 9.39
CA SER A 148 -11.00 10.99 10.71
C SER A 148 -9.89 10.98 11.77
N GLY A 149 -8.70 11.51 11.46
CA GLY A 149 -7.60 11.71 12.42
C GLY A 149 -6.53 10.62 12.43
N SER A 150 -6.59 9.61 11.54
CA SER A 150 -5.45 8.70 11.37
C SER A 150 -4.29 9.44 10.71
N SER A 151 -3.06 9.16 11.14
CA SER A 151 -1.92 9.54 10.31
C SER A 151 -2.00 8.78 8.98
N PRO A 152 -1.45 9.34 7.91
CA PRO A 152 -1.52 8.65 6.63
C PRO A 152 -0.70 7.37 6.52
N LYS A 153 0.38 7.28 7.30
CA LYS A 153 1.12 6.03 7.51
C LYS A 153 0.23 4.96 8.12
N GLU A 154 -0.57 5.30 9.14
CA GLU A 154 -1.54 4.38 9.74
C GLU A 154 -2.67 4.01 8.77
N ALA A 155 -3.19 4.97 8.02
CA ALA A 155 -4.22 4.73 7.01
C ALA A 155 -3.72 3.74 5.94
N PHE A 156 -2.51 3.95 5.43
CA PHE A 156 -1.84 3.02 4.50
C PHE A 156 -1.68 1.63 5.12
N LYS A 157 -1.08 1.53 6.32
CA LYS A 157 -0.85 0.25 6.99
C LYS A 157 -2.15 -0.53 7.20
N ALA A 158 -3.22 0.15 7.61
CA ALA A 158 -4.53 -0.48 7.81
C ALA A 158 -5.07 -1.10 6.51
N ILE A 159 -5.04 -0.35 5.40
CA ILE A 159 -5.53 -0.81 4.10
C ILE A 159 -4.69 -1.97 3.56
N VAL A 160 -3.37 -1.90 3.69
CA VAL A 160 -2.49 -2.96 3.20
C VAL A 160 -2.60 -4.23 4.02
N ASN A 161 -2.69 -4.12 5.36
CA ASN A 161 -2.87 -5.29 6.21
C ASN A 161 -4.21 -5.99 5.93
N ASP A 162 -5.28 -5.24 5.63
CA ASP A 162 -6.56 -5.81 5.17
C ASP A 162 -6.39 -6.62 3.87
N GLN A 163 -5.67 -6.07 2.88
CA GLN A 163 -5.39 -6.78 1.63
C GLN A 163 -4.54 -8.03 1.84
N ILE A 164 -3.51 -7.95 2.67
CA ILE A 164 -2.64 -9.09 3.02
C ILE A 164 -3.46 -10.21 3.66
N ALA A 165 -4.37 -9.88 4.59
CA ALA A 165 -5.22 -10.85 5.27
C ALA A 165 -6.13 -11.60 4.29
N LYS A 166 -6.63 -10.92 3.25
CA LYS A 166 -7.53 -11.49 2.23
C LYS A 166 -6.79 -12.27 1.15
N VAL A 167 -5.59 -11.85 0.76
CA VAL A 167 -4.83 -12.44 -0.36
C VAL A 167 -3.80 -13.48 0.11
N GLY A 168 -3.39 -13.46 1.38
CA GLY A 168 -2.45 -14.42 1.99
C GLY A 168 -0.99 -14.15 1.65
N GLY A 169 -0.49 -12.93 1.89
CA GLY A 169 0.85 -12.49 1.48
C GLY A 169 2.04 -13.02 2.30
N GLY A 170 1.84 -13.40 3.57
CA GLY A 170 2.94 -13.88 4.43
C GLY A 170 3.94 -12.80 4.87
N TYR A 171 3.58 -11.51 4.77
CA TYR A 171 4.33 -10.35 5.27
C TYR A 171 3.39 -9.30 5.88
N SER A 172 3.93 -8.19 6.41
CA SER A 172 3.15 -7.10 7.02
C SER A 172 3.39 -5.76 6.31
N ALA A 173 2.51 -4.79 6.53
CA ALA A 173 2.75 -3.42 6.09
C ALA A 173 3.97 -2.76 6.76
N ASP A 174 4.41 -3.26 7.92
CA ASP A 174 5.65 -2.80 8.58
C ASP A 174 6.89 -3.22 7.77
N LEU A 175 6.90 -4.43 7.21
CA LEU A 175 7.99 -4.89 6.35
C LEU A 175 8.16 -3.99 5.11
N ILE A 176 7.04 -3.53 4.54
CA ILE A 176 7.05 -2.58 3.43
C ILE A 176 7.68 -1.26 3.88
N ALA A 177 7.31 -0.80 5.08
CA ALA A 177 7.83 0.43 5.65
C ALA A 177 9.34 0.36 5.91
N ASP A 178 9.85 -0.77 6.42
CA ASP A 178 11.28 -0.97 6.66
C ASP A 178 12.10 -0.93 5.36
N ILE A 179 11.59 -1.53 4.28
CA ILE A 179 12.24 -1.48 2.95
C ILE A 179 12.26 -0.05 2.39
N ILE A 180 11.14 0.67 2.51
CA ILE A 180 11.04 2.08 2.09
C ILE A 180 12.07 2.94 2.84
N GLU A 181 12.19 2.73 4.15
CA GLU A 181 13.13 3.46 4.99
C GLU A 181 14.59 3.13 4.67
N MET A 182 14.90 1.86 4.38
CA MET A 182 16.21 1.46 3.89
C MET A 182 16.57 2.17 2.58
N LEU A 183 15.65 2.21 1.61
CA LEU A 183 15.89 2.92 0.34
C LEU A 183 16.12 4.42 0.59
N ARG A 184 15.33 5.04 1.48
CA ARG A 184 15.44 6.46 1.83
C ARG A 184 16.81 6.81 2.43
N THR A 185 17.29 5.98 3.35
CA THR A 185 18.54 6.21 4.08
C THR A 185 19.78 5.96 3.22
N ASP A 186 19.67 5.15 2.16
CA ASP A 186 20.78 4.86 1.25
C ASP A 186 20.94 5.90 0.13
N LEU A 187 19.85 6.58 -0.26
CA LEU A 187 19.84 7.60 -1.31
C LEU A 187 20.92 8.68 -1.17
N PRO A 188 21.18 9.30 0.00
CA PRO A 188 22.19 10.36 0.12
C PRO A 188 23.60 9.92 -0.27
N LYS A 189 23.97 8.67 0.05
CA LYS A 189 25.29 8.11 -0.29
C LYS A 189 25.42 7.98 -1.81
N LYS A 190 24.38 7.43 -2.47
CA LYS A 190 24.34 7.29 -3.93
C LYS A 190 24.25 8.63 -4.66
N GLN A 191 23.57 9.62 -4.09
CA GLN A 191 23.57 10.98 -4.64
C GLN A 191 24.96 11.61 -4.57
N ALA A 192 25.70 11.41 -3.48
CA ALA A 192 27.07 11.90 -3.34
C ALA A 192 28.02 11.26 -4.37
N GLU A 193 27.90 9.94 -4.62
CA GLU A 193 28.64 9.22 -5.67
C GLU A 193 28.37 9.79 -7.07
N LEU A 194 27.18 10.38 -7.29
CA LEU A 194 26.76 10.99 -8.54
C LEU A 194 26.88 12.52 -8.54
N ASN A 195 27.85 13.08 -7.81
CA ASN A 195 28.11 14.53 -7.74
C ASN A 195 26.88 15.36 -7.33
N GLY A 196 26.03 14.81 -6.45
CA GLY A 196 24.85 15.48 -5.93
C GLY A 196 23.63 15.43 -6.86
N TYR A 197 23.62 14.58 -7.90
CA TYR A 197 22.44 14.41 -8.75
C TYR A 197 21.21 13.98 -7.92
N PRO A 198 20.08 14.72 -7.96
CA PRO A 198 18.90 14.37 -7.18
C PRO A 198 18.29 13.03 -7.63
N LEU A 199 18.42 12.04 -6.75
CA LEU A 199 17.83 10.72 -6.93
C LEU A 199 16.45 10.62 -6.27
N LYS A 200 15.54 9.92 -6.96
CA LYS A 200 14.24 9.51 -6.46
C LYS A 200 13.92 8.08 -6.86
N PHE A 201 13.32 7.32 -5.95
CA PHE A 201 12.72 6.03 -6.24
C PHE A 201 11.20 6.14 -6.28
N PHE A 202 10.58 5.39 -7.17
CA PHE A 202 9.16 5.08 -7.11
C PHE A 202 8.99 3.60 -6.79
N VAL A 203 8.32 3.28 -5.69
CA VAL A 203 8.01 1.91 -5.28
C VAL A 203 6.54 1.64 -5.58
N GLY A 204 6.28 0.63 -6.41
CA GLY A 204 4.95 0.30 -6.89
C GLY A 204 4.65 -1.20 -6.85
N GLY A 205 3.69 -1.60 -7.68
CA GLY A 205 3.43 -3.01 -7.96
C GLY A 205 2.71 -3.77 -6.84
N SER A 206 2.76 -5.10 -6.90
CA SER A 206 1.98 -5.96 -6.00
C SER A 206 2.46 -5.91 -4.54
N PHE A 207 3.74 -5.60 -4.33
CA PHE A 207 4.38 -5.60 -3.00
C PHE A 207 3.77 -4.53 -2.08
N VAL A 208 3.82 -3.26 -2.49
CA VAL A 208 3.31 -2.14 -1.69
C VAL A 208 1.79 -2.13 -1.52
N ASN A 209 1.09 -2.99 -2.27
CA ASN A 209 -0.36 -3.13 -2.21
C ASN A 209 -0.81 -4.36 -1.39
N GLY A 210 0.10 -5.10 -0.77
CA GLY A 210 -0.27 -6.25 0.08
C GLY A 210 -0.68 -7.51 -0.70
N LYS A 211 -0.39 -7.56 -2.01
CA LYS A 211 -0.80 -8.65 -2.91
C LYS A 211 0.39 -9.45 -3.44
N ALA A 212 1.62 -9.13 -3.08
CA ALA A 212 2.79 -9.91 -3.51
C ALA A 212 2.80 -11.29 -2.84
N ASP A 213 3.33 -12.30 -3.51
CA ASP A 213 3.76 -13.54 -2.85
C ASP A 213 5.29 -13.51 -2.87
N LEU A 214 5.91 -13.43 -1.70
CA LEU A 214 7.36 -13.23 -1.59
C LEU A 214 8.19 -14.38 -2.20
N ALA A 215 7.57 -15.52 -2.50
CA ALA A 215 8.23 -16.63 -3.18
C ALA A 215 8.39 -16.41 -4.69
N ASP A 216 7.54 -15.59 -5.32
CA ASP A 216 7.44 -15.47 -6.79
C ASP A 216 7.12 -14.05 -7.32
N SER A 217 7.15 -13.05 -6.45
CA SER A 217 6.95 -11.64 -6.78
C SER A 217 8.26 -10.88 -6.67
N ASP A 218 8.36 -9.83 -7.48
CA ASP A 218 9.46 -8.88 -7.46
C ASP A 218 9.02 -7.58 -6.74
N LEU A 219 10.01 -6.81 -6.28
CA LEU A 219 9.85 -5.43 -5.85
C LEU A 219 10.01 -4.52 -7.08
N ASP A 220 8.89 -3.98 -7.54
CA ASP A 220 8.87 -3.01 -8.62
C ASP A 220 9.40 -1.65 -8.14
N LEU A 221 10.63 -1.32 -8.57
CA LEU A 221 11.26 -0.03 -8.32
C LEU A 221 11.47 0.71 -9.64
N SER A 222 11.19 2.01 -9.67
CA SER A 222 11.67 2.89 -10.73
C SER A 222 12.62 3.92 -10.17
N ILE A 223 13.72 4.16 -10.88
CA ILE A 223 14.72 5.15 -10.50
C ILE A 223 14.94 6.15 -11.63
N ASN A 224 15.05 7.43 -11.30
CA ASN A 224 15.22 8.50 -12.27
C ASN A 224 16.64 8.61 -12.86
N ASN A 225 17.52 7.64 -12.62
CA ASN A 225 18.88 7.60 -13.16
C ASN A 225 19.26 6.20 -13.64
N ALA A 226 19.34 6.03 -14.96
CA ALA A 226 19.59 4.73 -15.59
C ALA A 226 20.97 4.13 -15.25
N SER A 227 21.96 4.93 -14.84
CA SER A 227 23.28 4.42 -14.47
C SER A 227 23.25 3.51 -13.23
N LEU A 228 22.27 3.74 -12.36
CA LEU A 228 22.08 3.00 -11.12
C LEU A 228 21.32 1.70 -11.28
N VAL A 229 20.77 1.41 -12.46
CA VAL A 229 20.21 0.08 -12.77
C VAL A 229 21.28 -1.01 -12.58
N ARG A 230 22.56 -0.67 -12.78
CA ARG A 230 23.70 -1.57 -12.57
C ARG A 230 24.07 -1.78 -11.10
N ALA A 231 23.55 -0.96 -10.18
CA ALA A 231 23.76 -1.09 -8.74
C ALA A 231 22.70 -1.99 -8.05
N ASN A 232 21.83 -2.64 -8.84
CA ASN A 232 20.69 -3.42 -8.35
C ASN A 232 21.06 -4.46 -7.29
N ASP A 233 22.16 -5.19 -7.49
CA ASP A 233 22.58 -6.31 -6.66
C ASP A 233 22.83 -5.88 -5.19
N GLU A 234 23.33 -4.66 -4.97
CA GLU A 234 23.57 -4.13 -3.62
C GLU A 234 22.25 -3.91 -2.88
N TRP A 235 21.26 -3.31 -3.53
CA TRP A 235 19.94 -3.10 -2.93
C TRP A 235 19.19 -4.41 -2.75
N GLU A 236 19.30 -5.34 -3.70
CA GLU A 236 18.68 -6.66 -3.58
C GLU A 236 19.22 -7.40 -2.35
N ALA A 237 20.53 -7.34 -2.09
CA ALA A 237 21.13 -7.91 -0.89
C ALA A 237 20.59 -7.28 0.41
N LYS A 238 20.45 -5.95 0.48
CA LYS A 238 19.89 -5.23 1.64
C LYS A 238 18.42 -5.58 1.86
N VAL A 239 17.61 -5.62 0.80
CA VAL A 239 16.20 -6.03 0.87
C VAL A 239 16.08 -7.47 1.38
N ALA A 240 16.89 -8.39 0.85
CA ALA A 240 16.89 -9.78 1.30
C ALA A 240 17.22 -9.92 2.79
N GLU A 241 18.09 -9.06 3.34
CA GLU A 241 18.38 -9.03 4.78
C GLU A 241 17.16 -8.61 5.61
N ILE A 242 16.43 -7.59 5.18
CA ILE A 242 15.20 -7.12 5.86
C ILE A 242 14.14 -8.22 5.83
N LEU A 243 13.92 -8.85 4.67
CA LEU A 243 12.97 -9.95 4.51
C LEU A 243 13.28 -11.12 5.43
N ARG A 244 14.57 -11.48 5.58
CA ARG A 244 14.99 -12.56 6.50
C ARG A 244 14.67 -12.26 7.97
N LYS A 245 14.65 -11.00 8.38
CA LYS A 245 14.37 -10.59 9.77
C LYS A 245 12.88 -10.42 10.04
N GLY A 246 12.11 -9.92 9.07
CA GLY A 246 10.72 -9.53 9.26
C GLY A 246 9.66 -10.54 8.82
N VAL A 247 10.06 -11.70 8.27
CA VAL A 247 9.12 -12.74 7.82
C VAL A 247 9.18 -13.94 8.77
N SER A 248 8.03 -14.29 9.36
CA SER A 248 7.89 -15.38 10.32
C SER A 248 7.61 -16.76 9.68
N THR A 249 7.66 -16.87 8.35
CA THR A 249 7.23 -18.10 7.66
C THR A 249 8.36 -19.11 7.44
N PRO A 250 8.06 -20.43 7.55
CA PRO A 250 9.03 -21.52 7.40
C PRO A 250 9.31 -21.92 5.93
N ARG A 251 8.78 -21.17 4.94
CA ARG A 251 9.20 -21.33 3.54
C ARG A 251 10.53 -20.63 3.37
N PRO A 252 11.41 -21.09 2.44
CA PRO A 252 12.70 -20.44 2.22
C PRO A 252 12.44 -18.95 1.98
N ALA A 253 12.87 -18.15 2.96
CA ALA A 253 12.71 -16.72 2.93
C ALA A 253 13.38 -16.17 1.66
N SER A 254 12.79 -15.11 1.12
CA SER A 254 13.40 -14.17 0.17
C SER A 254 13.81 -14.72 -1.19
N ASN A 255 12.87 -14.81 -2.13
CA ASN A 255 13.16 -14.71 -3.57
C ASN A 255 12.63 -13.41 -4.18
N LEU A 256 12.19 -12.45 -3.36
CA LEU A 256 11.76 -11.15 -3.85
C LEU A 256 12.97 -10.43 -4.47
N LYS A 257 13.02 -10.43 -5.80
CA LYS A 257 14.04 -9.72 -6.55
C LYS A 257 13.67 -8.27 -6.67
N ILE A 258 14.66 -7.42 -6.87
CA ILE A 258 14.39 -6.03 -7.23
C ILE A 258 14.37 -5.94 -8.76
N GLU A 259 13.26 -5.48 -9.32
CA GLU A 259 13.20 -5.08 -10.72
C GLU A 259 13.28 -3.55 -10.80
N LEU A 260 14.43 -3.04 -11.27
CA LEU A 260 14.62 -1.62 -11.55
C LEU A 260 14.16 -1.27 -12.96
N HIS A 261 13.17 -0.40 -13.04
CA HIS A 261 12.58 0.10 -14.27
C HIS A 261 12.93 1.58 -14.48
N GLY A 262 12.86 2.06 -15.73
CA GLY A 262 12.90 3.49 -16.07
C GLY A 262 11.52 4.15 -16.20
N GLU A 263 10.47 3.46 -15.75
CA GLU A 263 9.06 3.80 -15.99
C GLU A 263 8.57 4.90 -15.03
N PRO A 264 7.61 5.77 -15.42
CA PRO A 264 7.07 6.79 -14.55
C PRO A 264 6.15 6.22 -13.46
N ALA A 265 5.98 6.94 -12.35
CA ALA A 265 5.10 6.55 -11.23
C ALA A 265 3.66 6.20 -11.66
N SER A 266 3.13 6.92 -12.66
CA SER A 266 1.78 6.74 -13.21
C SER A 266 1.57 5.36 -13.86
N PHE A 267 2.64 4.71 -14.32
CA PHE A 267 2.59 3.31 -14.78
C PHE A 267 2.08 2.38 -13.68
N TYR A 268 2.62 2.54 -12.46
CA TYR A 268 2.23 1.74 -11.29
C TYR A 268 0.87 2.16 -10.75
N GLY A 269 0.60 3.48 -10.76
CA GLY A 269 -0.68 4.06 -10.35
C GLY A 269 -1.89 3.61 -11.19
N ALA A 270 -1.66 3.22 -12.45
CA ALA A 270 -2.70 2.66 -13.31
C ALA A 270 -3.24 1.31 -12.85
N LEU A 271 -2.43 0.54 -12.15
CA LEU A 271 -2.74 -0.84 -11.76
C LEU A 271 -3.17 -0.95 -10.30
N ASN A 272 -2.63 -0.07 -9.45
CA ASN A 272 -2.86 -0.10 -8.03
C ASN A 272 -2.99 1.31 -7.46
N PRO A 273 -3.72 1.49 -6.35
CA PRO A 273 -4.01 2.80 -5.80
C PRO A 273 -2.81 3.48 -5.13
N PHE A 274 -1.74 2.76 -4.76
CA PHE A 274 -0.63 3.31 -3.98
C PHE A 274 0.72 3.20 -4.69
N VAL A 275 1.47 4.31 -4.70
CA VAL A 275 2.87 4.39 -5.14
C VAL A 275 3.65 5.28 -4.18
N PHE A 276 4.83 4.83 -3.75
CA PHE A 276 5.71 5.64 -2.90
C PHE A 276 6.77 6.34 -3.72
N GLU A 277 6.91 7.65 -3.58
CA GLU A 277 8.07 8.41 -4.05
C GLU A 277 9.03 8.62 -2.87
N ILE A 278 10.24 8.10 -2.99
CA ILE A 278 11.27 8.17 -1.96
C ILE A 278 12.35 9.14 -2.45
N THR A 279 12.65 10.14 -1.63
CA THR A 279 13.70 11.13 -1.87
C THR A 279 14.59 11.24 -0.62
N GLN A 280 15.73 11.92 -0.73
CA GLN A 280 16.54 12.26 0.45
C GLN A 280 15.74 13.04 1.51
N ALA A 281 14.82 13.91 1.08
CA ALA A 281 14.05 14.77 1.97
C ALA A 281 12.93 14.03 2.72
N GLY A 282 12.46 12.89 2.19
CA GLY A 282 11.33 12.17 2.77
C GLY A 282 10.62 11.25 1.79
N VAL A 283 9.48 10.73 2.23
CA VAL A 283 8.64 9.78 1.48
C VAL A 283 7.30 10.42 1.17
N LYS A 284 6.90 10.44 -0.09
CA LYS A 284 5.55 10.85 -0.49
C LYS A 284 4.76 9.62 -0.88
N LEU A 285 3.53 9.52 -0.40
CA LEU A 285 2.59 8.53 -0.88
C LEU A 285 1.70 9.19 -1.93
N HIS A 286 1.75 8.64 -3.13
CA HIS A 286 0.86 9.00 -4.22
C HIS A 286 -0.33 8.04 -4.18
N VAL A 287 -1.53 8.61 -4.02
CA VAL A 287 -2.78 7.85 -4.12
C VAL A 287 -3.44 8.13 -5.45
N TYR A 288 -3.52 7.08 -6.27
CA TYR A 288 -4.15 7.13 -7.58
C TYR A 288 -5.61 6.72 -7.46
N GLY A 289 -6.49 7.55 -8.03
CA GLY A 289 -7.86 7.14 -8.26
C GLY A 289 -7.91 6.01 -9.29
N PRO A 290 -9.00 5.23 -9.36
CA PRO A 290 -9.19 4.31 -10.45
C PRO A 290 -9.16 5.08 -11.78
N ALA A 291 -8.34 4.64 -12.73
CA ALA A 291 -8.35 5.21 -14.08
C ALA A 291 -9.77 5.15 -14.68
N SER A 292 -10.17 6.11 -15.48
CA SER A 292 -11.41 6.07 -16.25
C SER A 292 -11.22 5.21 -17.51
N PRO A 293 -12.29 4.61 -18.08
CA PRO A 293 -12.18 3.97 -19.39
C PRO A 293 -11.65 4.97 -20.43
N GLY A 294 -10.51 4.65 -21.04
CA GLY A 294 -9.85 5.50 -22.04
C GLY A 294 -8.72 6.39 -21.53
N GLU A 295 -8.53 6.51 -20.20
CA GLU A 295 -7.31 7.14 -19.66
C GLU A 295 -6.11 6.22 -19.91
N THR A 296 -5.04 6.76 -20.51
CA THR A 296 -3.79 6.03 -20.66
C THR A 296 -2.95 6.14 -19.39
N ARG A 297 -1.95 5.28 -19.23
CA ARG A 297 -1.09 5.28 -18.03
C ARG A 297 -0.35 6.60 -17.85
N SER A 298 -0.01 7.30 -18.93
CA SER A 298 0.65 8.60 -18.88
C SER A 298 -0.26 9.72 -18.39
N ASP A 299 -1.58 9.55 -18.48
CA ASP A 299 -2.57 10.62 -18.20
C ASP A 299 -3.03 10.60 -16.73
N LEU A 300 -2.55 9.64 -15.94
CA LEU A 300 -2.94 9.49 -14.54
C LEU A 300 -2.16 10.44 -13.64
N GLU A 301 -2.84 11.47 -13.19
CA GLU A 301 -2.38 12.33 -12.11
C GLU A 301 -2.76 11.71 -10.74
N ALA A 302 -1.83 11.81 -9.78
CA ALA A 302 -2.12 11.42 -8.40
C ALA A 302 -3.18 12.37 -7.82
N ARG A 303 -4.24 11.82 -7.24
CA ARG A 303 -5.36 12.63 -6.68
C ARG A 303 -5.04 13.18 -5.30
N SER A 304 -4.06 12.59 -4.62
CA SER A 304 -3.40 13.20 -3.46
C SER A 304 -1.90 12.95 -3.55
N VAL A 305 -1.13 14.04 -3.46
CA VAL A 305 0.31 14.03 -3.22
C VAL A 305 0.49 14.58 -1.82
N GLU A 306 0.50 13.69 -0.84
CA GLU A 306 0.80 14.11 0.52
C GLU A 306 2.28 13.78 0.81
N ILE A 307 3.01 14.83 1.16
CA ILE A 307 4.40 14.75 1.58
C ILE A 307 4.37 14.35 3.05
N TYR A 308 4.74 13.10 3.34
CA TYR A 308 4.92 12.68 4.72
C TYR A 308 6.38 12.86 5.08
N PRO A 309 6.71 13.73 6.05
CA PRO A 309 7.84 13.37 6.89
C PRO A 309 7.53 11.98 7.44
N TRP A 310 8.51 11.07 7.33
CA TRP A 310 8.34 9.67 7.71
C TRP A 310 8.08 9.48 9.22
N ASP A 311 8.24 10.57 9.96
CA ASP A 311 8.20 10.75 11.41
C ASP A 311 6.92 11.49 11.83
#